data_AF-X1I3I3-F1
#
_entry.id   AF-X1I3I3-F1
#
_cell.length_a   1.000
_cell.length_b   1.000
_cell.length_c   1.000
_cell.angle_alpha   90.00
_cell.angle_beta   90.00
_cell.angle_gamma   90.00
#
_symmetry.space_group_name_H-M   'P 1'
#
loop_
_entity.id
_entity.type
_entity.pdbx_description
1 polymer ?
#
loop_
_entity_poly.entity_id
_entity_poly.type
_entity_poly.pdbx_seq_one_letter_code
_entity_poly.pdbx_strand_id
1 'polypeptide(L)'
;MPETPPEKLMGWLTREEEEFGLTGSIERTIDPDTVREMLREELRYEPTEEQVGLMYGAARYKYETLPTIGVRPELYVRPWGKQVTYRDVTTGRFMSREAIETRRIEFGY
;
A
#
# COMPACT_ATOMS: atom_id res chain seq x y z
N MET A 1 7.58 -24.17 -0.18
CA MET A 1 7.03 -23.25 -1.20
C MET A 1 7.86 -21.98 -1.13
N PRO A 2 8.10 -21.23 -2.21
CA PRO A 2 8.91 -20.03 -2.09
C PRO A 2 8.12 -19.01 -1.27
N GLU A 3 8.50 -18.84 -0.01
CA GLU A 3 8.13 -17.69 0.81
C GLU A 3 8.37 -16.45 -0.05
N THR A 4 7.32 -15.67 -0.34
CA THR A 4 7.53 -14.45 -1.11
C THR A 4 8.26 -13.47 -0.18
N PRO A 5 9.52 -13.08 -0.48
CA PRO A 5 10.30 -12.26 0.44
C PRO A 5 9.55 -10.96 0.75
N PRO A 6 9.54 -10.48 2.01
CA PRO A 6 8.85 -9.24 2.37
C PRO A 6 9.25 -8.04 1.49
N GLU A 7 10.52 -7.96 1.09
CA GLU A 7 11.05 -6.95 0.18
C GLU A 7 10.36 -6.97 -1.20
N LYS A 8 10.02 -8.16 -1.70
CA LYS A 8 9.32 -8.31 -2.98
C LYS A 8 7.86 -7.88 -2.88
N LEU A 9 7.20 -8.13 -1.74
CA LEU A 9 5.84 -7.67 -1.48
C LEU A 9 5.80 -6.14 -1.35
N MET A 10 6.75 -5.55 -0.61
CA MET A 10 6.87 -4.10 -0.47
C MET A 10 7.19 -3.42 -1.81
N GLY A 11 8.09 -3.99 -2.60
CA GLY A 11 8.40 -3.50 -3.95
C GLY A 11 7.17 -3.52 -4.87
N TRP A 12 6.32 -4.54 -4.75
CA TRP A 12 5.07 -4.59 -5.50
C TRP A 12 4.08 -3.50 -5.03
N LEU A 13 3.83 -3.35 -3.73
CA LEU A 13 2.96 -2.28 -3.22
C LEU A 13 3.43 -0.90 -3.69
N THR A 14 4.74 -0.68 -3.73
CA THR A 14 5.34 0.54 -4.26
C THR A 14 5.06 0.74 -5.75
N ARG A 15 5.09 -0.33 -6.56
CA ARG A 15 4.69 -0.29 -7.98
C ARG A 15 3.20 -0.01 -8.16
N GLU A 16 2.33 -0.63 -7.37
CA GLU A 16 0.87 -0.36 -7.44
C GLU A 16 0.57 1.12 -7.15
N GLU A 17 1.29 1.74 -6.21
CA GLU A 17 1.16 3.17 -5.95
C GLU A 17 1.66 4.07 -7.10
N GLU A 18 2.64 3.63 -7.89
CA GLU A 18 3.08 4.35 -9.09
C GLU A 18 2.05 4.28 -10.22
N GLU A 19 1.47 3.10 -10.42
CA GLU A 19 0.58 2.83 -11.55
C GLU A 19 -0.84 3.33 -11.29
N PHE A 20 -1.36 3.11 -10.09
CA PHE A 20 -2.76 3.37 -9.74
C PHE A 20 -2.94 4.47 -8.69
N GLY A 21 -1.84 5.05 -8.20
CA GLY A 21 -1.87 5.98 -7.08
C GLY A 21 -2.24 5.32 -5.75
N LEU A 22 -2.19 6.09 -4.68
CA LEU A 22 -2.49 5.60 -3.33
C LEU A 22 -3.92 5.07 -3.19
N THR A 23 -4.90 5.71 -3.84
CA THR A 23 -6.30 5.24 -3.82
C THR A 23 -6.40 3.82 -4.38
N GLY A 24 -5.88 3.61 -5.60
CA GLY A 24 -5.99 2.33 -6.28
C GLY A 24 -5.19 1.24 -5.58
N SER A 25 -4.00 1.58 -5.07
CA SER A 25 -3.19 0.64 -4.29
C SER A 25 -3.92 0.19 -3.01
N ILE A 26 -4.53 1.11 -2.25
CA ILE A 26 -5.33 0.76 -1.07
C ILE A 26 -6.54 -0.07 -1.46
N GLU A 27 -7.31 0.35 -2.47
CA GLU A 27 -8.52 -0.38 -2.90
C GLU A 27 -8.20 -1.82 -3.35
N ARG A 28 -7.05 -2.02 -4.01
CA ARG A 28 -6.59 -3.35 -4.47
C ARG A 28 -6.03 -4.22 -3.33
N THR A 29 -5.77 -3.65 -2.16
CA THR A 29 -5.04 -4.33 -1.07
C THR A 29 -5.75 -4.34 0.28
N ILE A 30 -6.90 -3.68 0.41
CA ILE A 30 -7.68 -3.57 1.65
C ILE A 30 -8.55 -4.80 1.95
N ASP A 31 -8.85 -5.61 0.92
CA ASP A 31 -9.70 -6.80 1.03
C ASP A 31 -8.96 -8.02 0.47
N PRO A 32 -8.90 -9.16 1.20
CA PRO A 32 -8.32 -10.40 0.71
C PRO A 32 -8.84 -10.89 -0.65
N ASP A 33 -10.12 -10.67 -0.97
CA ASP A 33 -10.69 -11.09 -2.25
C ASP A 33 -10.17 -10.22 -3.39
N THR A 34 -10.05 -8.90 -3.18
CA THR A 34 -9.43 -8.01 -4.17
C THR A 34 -7.93 -8.27 -4.31
N VAL A 35 -7.23 -8.58 -3.22
CA VAL A 35 -5.84 -9.04 -3.26
C VAL A 35 -5.72 -10.29 -4.10
N ARG A 36 -6.61 -11.28 -3.93
CA ARG A 36 -6.63 -12.51 -4.72
C ARG A 36 -6.78 -12.22 -6.21
N GLU A 37 -7.72 -11.34 -6.58
CA GLU A 37 -7.91 -10.94 -7.98
C GLU A 37 -6.67 -10.24 -8.56
N MET A 38 -6.11 -9.27 -7.82
CA MET A 38 -4.88 -8.56 -8.19
C MET A 38 -3.70 -9.54 -8.38
N LEU A 39 -3.50 -10.46 -7.43
CA LEU A 39 -2.44 -11.47 -7.50
C LEU A 39 -2.66 -12.40 -8.71
N ARG A 40 -3.90 -12.81 -8.99
CA ARG A 40 -4.23 -13.65 -10.14
C ARG A 40 -3.94 -12.96 -11.47
N GLU A 41 -4.24 -11.65 -11.58
CA GLU A 41 -3.92 -10.83 -12.76
C GLU A 41 -2.42 -10.82 -13.06
N GLU A 42 -1.59 -10.63 -12.03
CA GLU A 42 -0.14 -10.55 -12.16
C GLU A 42 0.50 -11.93 -12.40
N LEU A 43 0.12 -12.91 -11.58
CA LEU A 43 0.75 -14.23 -11.54
C LEU A 43 0.26 -15.15 -12.67
N ARG A 44 -0.90 -14.84 -13.28
CA ARG A 44 -1.56 -15.63 -14.33
C ARG A 44 -1.93 -17.05 -13.88
N TYR A 45 -2.05 -17.27 -12.58
CA TYR A 45 -2.56 -18.50 -11.95
C TYR A 45 -3.34 -18.15 -10.67
N GLU A 46 -4.07 -19.12 -10.13
CA GLU A 46 -4.83 -18.94 -8.89
C GLU A 46 -3.88 -18.89 -7.66
N PRO A 47 -3.73 -17.73 -6.99
CA PRO A 47 -2.81 -17.60 -5.87
C PRO A 47 -3.28 -18.44 -4.68
N THR A 48 -2.32 -18.92 -3.87
CA THR A 48 -2.65 -19.64 -2.64
C THR A 48 -3.14 -18.70 -1.55
N GLU A 49 -3.91 -19.21 -0.58
CA GLU A 49 -4.33 -18.44 0.60
C GLU A 49 -3.15 -17.85 1.37
N GLU A 50 -2.01 -18.55 1.39
CA GLU A 50 -0.78 -18.05 2.00
C GLU A 50 -0.22 -16.83 1.25
N GLN A 51 -0.21 -16.85 -0.08
CA GLN A 51 0.25 -15.70 -0.89
C GLN A 51 -0.68 -14.50 -0.73
N VAL A 52 -2.00 -14.73 -0.72
CA VAL A 52 -3.01 -13.69 -0.43
C VAL A 52 -2.79 -13.11 0.96
N GLY A 53 -2.63 -13.97 1.98
CA GLY A 53 -2.40 -13.56 3.36
C GLY A 53 -1.11 -12.74 3.55
N LEU A 54 -0.02 -13.14 2.89
CA LEU A 54 1.25 -12.41 2.93
C LEU A 54 1.13 -11.01 2.30
N MET A 55 0.50 -10.90 1.13
CA MET A 55 0.30 -9.61 0.47
C MET A 55 -0.63 -8.69 1.27
N TYR A 56 -1.75 -9.23 1.74
CA TYR A 56 -2.69 -8.51 2.60
C TYR A 56 -2.01 -8.03 3.90
N GLY A 57 -1.20 -8.89 4.52
CA GLY A 57 -0.40 -8.55 5.70
C GLY A 57 0.62 -7.45 5.43
N ALA A 58 1.32 -7.50 4.29
CA ALA A 58 2.27 -6.46 3.90
C ALA A 58 1.59 -5.11 3.66
N ALA A 59 0.43 -5.10 2.99
CA ALA A 59 -0.35 -3.89 2.76
C ALA A 59 -0.82 -3.27 4.08
N ARG A 60 -1.39 -4.08 4.98
CA ARG A 60 -1.76 -3.61 6.33
C ARG A 60 -0.57 -3.06 7.07
N TYR A 61 0.55 -3.77 7.11
CA TYR A 61 1.76 -3.30 7.76
C TYR A 61 2.21 -1.95 7.20
N LYS A 62 2.24 -1.78 5.88
CA LYS A 62 2.58 -0.50 5.23
C LYS A 62 1.67 0.64 5.70
N TYR A 63 0.35 0.45 5.63
CA TYR A 63 -0.59 1.54 5.91
C TYR A 63 -0.84 1.79 7.40
N GLU A 64 -0.78 0.76 8.24
CA GLU A 64 -0.94 0.86 9.70
C GLU A 64 0.29 1.46 10.40
N THR A 65 1.47 1.39 9.78
CA THR A 65 2.69 2.02 10.30
C THR A 65 2.82 3.50 9.92
N LEU A 66 2.03 4.02 8.98
CA LEU A 66 2.09 5.45 8.61
C LEU A 66 1.93 6.41 9.80
N PRO A 67 1.01 6.19 10.75
CA PRO A 67 0.88 7.08 11.90
C PRO A 67 2.11 7.11 12.80
N THR A 68 2.90 6.03 12.88
CA THR A 68 4.11 5.97 13.73
C THR A 68 5.22 6.88 13.20
N ILE A 69 5.23 7.13 11.90
CA ILE A 69 6.13 8.08 11.22
C ILE A 69 5.49 9.46 11.02
N GLY A 70 4.35 9.75 11.66
CA GLY A 70 3.68 11.04 11.57
C GLY A 70 3.05 11.31 10.20
N VAL A 71 2.64 10.26 9.49
CA VAL A 71 1.94 10.33 8.21
C VAL A 71 0.54 9.74 8.37
N ARG A 72 -0.46 10.31 7.69
CA ARG A 72 -1.78 9.69 7.58
C ARG A 72 -2.26 9.67 6.14
N PRO A 73 -2.92 8.59 5.69
CA PRO A 73 -3.72 8.65 4.49
C PRO A 73 -4.97 9.52 4.75
N GLU A 74 -5.30 10.39 3.81
CA GLU A 74 -6.48 11.26 3.89
C GLU A 74 -7.29 11.14 2.61
N LEU A 75 -8.57 10.80 2.78
CA LEU A 75 -9.53 10.66 1.70
C LEU A 75 -10.16 12.01 1.36
N TYR A 76 -10.05 12.39 0.10
CA TYR A 76 -10.77 13.50 -0.51
C TYR A 76 -11.87 12.94 -1.42
N VAL A 77 -13.10 13.32 -1.12
CA VAL A 77 -14.25 12.99 -1.97
C VAL A 77 -14.53 14.18 -2.88
N ARG A 78 -14.52 13.94 -4.19
CA ARG A 78 -14.82 14.92 -5.23
C ARG A 78 -16.04 14.45 -6.04
N PRO A 79 -16.74 15.34 -6.78
CA PRO A 79 -17.91 14.95 -7.57
C PRO A 79 -17.65 13.83 -8.58
N TRP A 80 -16.42 13.69 -9.06
CA TRP A 80 -16.00 12.70 -10.04
C TRP A 80 -15.27 11.49 -9.45
N GLY A 81 -15.13 11.40 -8.12
CA GLY A 81 -14.48 10.24 -7.50
C GLY A 81 -13.82 10.50 -6.16
N LYS A 82 -13.06 9.52 -5.72
CA LYS A 82 -12.33 9.52 -4.45
C LYS A 82 -10.83 9.58 -4.72
N GLN A 83 -10.10 10.30 -3.88
CA GLN A 83 -8.65 10.36 -3.93
C GLN A 83 -8.08 10.27 -2.53
N VAL A 84 -7.25 9.27 -2.26
CA VAL A 84 -6.45 9.18 -1.04
C VAL A 84 -5.10 9.83 -1.30
N THR A 85 -4.64 10.65 -0.35
CA THR A 85 -3.33 11.31 -0.40
C THR A 85 -2.64 11.16 0.94
N TYR A 86 -1.32 11.26 0.95
CA TYR A 86 -0.57 11.29 2.19
C TYR A 86 -0.48 12.70 2.76
N ARG A 87 -0.70 12.81 4.07
CA ARG A 87 -0.57 14.06 4.82
C ARG A 87 0.35 13.91 6.02
N ASP A 88 1.21 14.89 6.18
CA ASP A 88 2.01 15.06 7.39
C ASP A 88 1.08 15.45 8.56
N VAL A 89 1.13 14.68 9.65
CA VAL A 89 0.26 14.87 10.81
C VAL A 89 0.57 16.18 11.55
N THR A 90 1.82 16.63 11.53
CA THR A 90 2.29 17.81 12.28
C THR A 90 1.97 19.11 11.55
N THR A 91 2.18 19.16 10.24
CA THR A 91 2.09 20.37 9.41
C THR A 91 0.81 20.42 8.58
N GLY A 92 0.12 19.29 8.39
CA GLY A 92 -1.03 19.18 7.50
C GLY A 92 -0.67 19.38 6.03
N ARG A 93 0.59 19.29 5.64
CA ARG A 93 0.98 19.39 4.23
C ARG A 93 0.82 18.05 3.52
N PHE A 94 0.56 18.11 2.22
CA PHE A 94 0.65 16.93 1.37
C PHE A 94 2.09 16.43 1.32
N MET A 95 2.24 15.11 1.32
CA MET A 95 3.52 14.44 1.18
C MET A 95 3.55 13.63 -0.11
N SER A 96 4.68 13.70 -0.82
CA SER A 96 4.94 12.76 -1.89
C SER A 96 5.28 11.39 -1.31
N ARG A 97 5.17 10.36 -2.14
CA ARG A 97 5.56 9.01 -1.78
C ARG A 97 7.04 8.91 -1.41
N GLU A 98 7.93 9.58 -2.17
CA GLU A 98 9.37 9.60 -1.92
C GLU A 98 9.71 10.17 -0.55
N ALA A 99 8.99 11.21 -0.12
CA ALA A 99 9.14 11.80 1.20
C ALA A 99 8.74 10.83 2.33
N ILE A 100 7.79 9.94 2.07
CA ILE A 100 7.32 8.94 3.05
C ILE A 100 8.29 7.78 3.13
N GLU A 101 8.77 7.28 1.99
CA GLU A 101 9.77 6.22 1.96
C GLU A 101 11.07 6.68 2.65
N THR A 102 11.49 7.92 2.45
CA THR A 102 12.63 8.51 3.19
C THR A 102 12.38 8.48 4.70
N ARG A 103 11.17 8.86 5.12
CA ARG A 103 10.78 8.90 6.54
C ARG A 103 10.67 7.51 7.17
N ARG A 104 10.25 6.50 6.40
CA ARG A 104 10.25 5.10 6.85
C ARG A 104 11.65 4.62 7.18
N ILE A 105 12.62 4.92 6.30
CA ILE A 105 14.04 4.61 6.52
C ILE A 105 14.56 5.32 7.78
N GLU A 106 14.23 6.60 7.98
CA GLU A 106 14.63 7.36 9.19
C GLU A 106 14.12 6.73 10.50
N PHE A 107 12.95 6.08 10.45
CA PHE A 107 12.32 5.41 11.60
C PHE A 107 12.62 3.91 11.69
N GLY A 108 13.45 3.36 10.79
CA GLY A 108 13.89 1.97 10.81
C GLY A 108 12.91 0.95 10.21
N TYR A 109 12.08 1.40 9.26
CA TYR A 109 11.11 0.57 8.52
C TYR A 109 11.55 0.25 7.09
#